data_AF-F3Z4B5-F1
#
_entry.id   AF-F3Z4B5-F1
#
_cell.length_a   1.000
_cell.length_b   1.000
_cell.length_c   1.000
_cell.angle_alpha   90.00
_cell.angle_beta   90.00
_cell.angle_gamma   90.00
#
_symmetry.space_group_name_H-M   'P 1'
#
loop_
_entity.id
_entity.type
_entity.pdbx_description
1 polymer ?
#
loop_
_entity_poly.entity_id
_entity_poly.type
_entity_poly.pdbx_seq_one_letter_code
_entity_poly.pdbx_strand_id
1 'polypeptide(L)' 'MLREALSRAAGERVEFACGGGIGRTGTALACLAVLDGVPAREAVAYVRAGYHPRAVETPWQRRFVRRYGAGAA' A
#
# COMPACT_ATOMS: atom_id res chain seq x y z
N MET A 1 -0.83 8.53 10.17
CA MET A 1 -0.68 8.71 8.71
C MET A 1 -1.46 7.69 7.88
N LEU A 2 -1.06 6.43 7.71
CA LEU A 2 -1.78 5.52 6.78
C LEU A 2 -3.21 5.15 7.22
N ARG A 3 -3.43 4.85 8.51
CA ARG A 3 -4.80 4.59 9.04
C ARG A 3 -5.72 5.81 8.90
N GLU A 4 -5.18 7.00 9.18
CA GLU A 4 -5.89 8.27 9.02
C GLU A 4 -6.24 8.53 7.55
N ALA A 5 -5.29 8.30 6.64
CA ALA A 5 -5.53 8.41 5.21
C ALA A 5 -6.62 7.44 4.73
N LEU A 6 -6.61 6.19 5.22
CA LEU A 6 -7.69 5.23 4.92
C LEU A 6 -9.03 5.72 5.44
N SER A 7 -9.08 6.24 6.68
CA SER A 7 -10.30 6.82 7.25
C SER A 7 -10.83 7.99 6.44
N ARG A 8 -9.95 8.90 5.98
CA ARG A 8 -10.34 10.06 5.17
C ARG A 8 -10.73 9.69 3.74
N ALA A 9 -10.12 8.64 3.18
CA ALA A 9 -10.42 8.15 1.83
C ALA A 9 -11.90 7.72 1.66
N ALA A 10 -12.63 7.48 2.75
CA ALA A 10 -14.07 7.22 2.72
C ALA A 10 -14.90 8.43 2.25
N GLY A 11 -14.41 9.66 2.41
CA GLY A 11 -15.13 10.88 2.03
C GLY A 11 -14.31 11.92 1.27
N GLU A 12 -13.00 11.71 1.15
CA GLU A 12 -12.06 12.67 0.58
C GLU A 12 -11.10 12.01 -0.40
N ARG A 13 -10.58 12.79 -1.35
CA ARG A 13 -9.47 12.35 -2.21
C ARG A 13 -8.15 12.55 -1.47
N VAL A 14 -7.42 11.46 -1.22
CA VAL A 14 -6.12 11.47 -0.56
C VAL A 14 -5.05 10.99 -1.54
N GLU A 15 -4.01 11.80 -1.77
CA GLU A 15 -2.91 11.47 -2.68
C GLU A 15 -1.66 11.00 -1.93
N PHE A 16 -0.99 9.99 -2.50
CA PHE A 16 0.33 9.53 -2.08
C PHE A 16 1.32 9.65 -3.23
N ALA A 17 2.32 10.50 -3.10
CA ALA A 17 3.35 10.69 -4.12
C ALA A 17 4.76 10.55 -3.55
N CYS A 18 5.60 9.87 -4.32
CA CYS A 18 7.05 9.96 -4.22
C CYS A 18 7.58 10.46 -5.57
N GLY A 19 8.85 10.88 -5.65
CA GLY A 19 9.39 11.48 -6.88
C GLY A 19 9.21 10.66 -8.17
N GLY A 20 9.09 9.33 -8.07
CA GLY A 20 8.82 8.47 -9.23
C GLY A 20 7.43 7.84 -9.27
N GLY A 21 6.55 8.09 -8.29
CA GLY A 21 5.20 7.52 -8.24
C GLY A 21 5.09 5.98 -8.13
N ILE A 22 6.17 5.19 -8.24
CA ILE A 22 6.06 3.74 -8.38
C ILE A 22 6.42 3.00 -7.07
N GLY A 23 7.61 3.23 -6.53
CA GLY A 23 8.13 2.46 -5.38
C GLY A 23 7.47 2.78 -4.06
N ARG A 24 7.77 3.95 -3.50
CA ARG A 24 7.25 4.35 -2.18
C ARG A 24 5.75 4.61 -2.20
N THR A 25 5.24 5.23 -3.26
CA THR A 25 3.78 5.36 -3.49
C THR A 25 3.12 3.99 -3.53
N GLY A 26 3.59 3.07 -4.38
CA GLY A 26 3.04 1.72 -4.44
C GLY A 26 3.14 0.97 -3.11
N THR A 27 4.19 1.20 -2.33
CA THR A 27 4.36 0.62 -0.99
C THR A 27 3.31 1.15 -0.03
N ALA A 28 3.05 2.46 -0.03
CA ALA A 28 2.02 3.07 0.80
C ALA A 28 0.62 2.55 0.43
N LEU A 29 0.31 2.49 -0.88
CA LEU A 29 -0.95 1.93 -1.39
C LEU A 29 -1.12 0.45 -0.99
N ALA A 30 -0.05 -0.34 -1.02
CA ALA A 30 -0.13 -1.74 -0.63
C ALA A 30 -0.36 -1.89 0.88
N CYS A 31 0.24 -1.02 1.70
CA CYS A 31 -0.03 -0.99 3.13
C CYS A 31 -1.48 -0.55 3.43
N LEU A 32 -2.04 0.40 2.66
CA LEU A 32 -3.46 0.76 2.77
C LEU A 32 -4.37 -0.41 2.43
N ALA A 33 -4.10 -1.14 1.34
CA ALA A 33 -4.85 -2.33 0.99
C ALA A 33 -4.84 -3.37 2.13
N VAL A 34 -3.70 -3.53 2.83
CA VAL A 34 -3.63 -4.41 4.01
C VAL A 34 -4.52 -3.92 5.15
N LEU A 35 -4.52 -2.61 5.44
CA LEU A 35 -5.39 -2.03 6.47
C LEU A 35 -6.87 -2.15 6.12
N ASP A 36 -7.19 -2.14 4.82
CA ASP A 36 -8.53 -2.31 4.27
C ASP A 36 -8.96 -3.79 4.15
N GLY A 37 -8.14 -4.72 4.64
CA GLY A 37 -8.47 -6.14 4.76
C GLY A 37 -7.89 -7.07 3.69
N VAL A 38 -7.14 -6.55 2.71
CA VAL A 38 -6.43 -7.40 1.75
C VAL A 38 -5.30 -8.16 2.45
N PRO A 39 -5.17 -9.49 2.29
CA PRO A 39 -4.07 -10.24 2.90
C PRO A 39 -2.70 -9.68 2.52
N ALA A 40 -1.79 -9.50 3.49
CA ALA A 40 -0.48 -8.87 3.26
C ALA A 40 0.39 -9.56 2.18
N ARG A 41 0.18 -10.87 1.97
CA ARG A 41 0.83 -11.64 0.91
C ARG A 41 0.33 -11.30 -0.50
N GLU A 42 -0.91 -10.82 -0.61
CA GLU A 42 -1.62 -10.50 -1.86
C GLU A 42 -1.61 -8.99 -2.17
N ALA A 43 -1.41 -8.13 -1.17
CA ALA A 43 -1.49 -6.67 -1.30
C ALA A 43 -0.63 -6.07 -2.41
N VAL A 44 0.58 -6.60 -2.66
CA VAL A 44 1.44 -6.13 -3.76
C VAL A 44 0.83 -6.47 -5.12
N ALA A 45 0.27 -7.67 -5.27
CA ALA A 45 -0.39 -8.07 -6.51
C ALA A 45 -1.65 -7.23 -6.75
N TYR A 46 -2.43 -7.00 -5.70
CA TYR A 46 -3.61 -6.14 -5.73
C TYR A 46 -3.28 -4.73 -6.25
N VAL A 47 -2.28 -4.06 -5.66
CA VAL A 47 -1.86 -2.72 -6.11
C VAL A 47 -1.28 -2.74 -7.52
N ARG A 48 -0.58 -3.79 -7.92
CA ARG A 48 -0.05 -3.88 -9.28
C ARG A 48 -1.15 -4.01 -10.34
N ALA A 49 -2.24 -4.68 -10.00
CA ALA A 49 -3.41 -4.80 -10.86
C ALA A 49 -4.23 -3.51 -10.94
N GLY A 50 -4.38 -2.79 -9.82
CA GLY A 50 -5.26 -1.61 -9.74
C GLY A 50 -4.58 -0.24 -9.90
N TYR A 51 -3.25 -0.15 -9.77
CA TYR A 51 -2.53 1.13 -9.80
C TYR A 51 -1.41 1.17 -10.85
N HIS A 52 -0.37 0.36 -10.66
CA HIS A 52 0.77 0.37 -11.58
C HIS A 52 1.49 -0.99 -11.57
N PRO A 53 1.74 -1.64 -12.72
CA PRO A 53 2.28 -3.01 -12.78
C PRO A 53 3.67 -3.16 -12.14
N ARG A 54 4.44 -2.06 -12.06
CA ARG A 54 5.76 -2.02 -11.39
C ARG A 54 5.74 -1.53 -9.94
N ALA A 55 4.57 -1.27 -9.37
CA ALA A 55 4.43 -0.79 -7.99
C ALA A 55 5.20 -1.70 -7.01
N VAL A 56 5.75 -1.09 -5.95
CA VAL A 56 6.58 -1.77 -4.96
C VAL A 56 7.84 -2.36 -5.62
N GLU A 57 8.74 -1.46 -6.00
CA GLU A 57 9.88 -1.72 -6.87
C GLU A 57 10.86 -2.72 -6.24
N THR A 58 11.15 -2.56 -4.95
CA THR A 58 12.30 -3.22 -4.33
C THR A 58 11.91 -4.46 -3.52
N PRO A 59 12.80 -5.46 -3.40
CA PRO A 59 12.55 -6.62 -2.54
C PRO A 59 12.28 -6.27 -1.07
N TRP A 60 12.93 -5.23 -0.53
CA TRP A 60 12.72 -4.80 0.86
C TRP A 60 11.38 -4.11 1.07
N GLN A 61 10.88 -3.32 0.10
CA GLN A 61 9.52 -2.78 0.14
C GLN A 61 8.47 -3.90 0.18
N ARG A 62 8.64 -4.94 -0.67
CA ARG A 62 7.75 -6.11 -0.65
C ARG A 62 7.76 -6.83 0.70
N ARG A 63 8.94 -6.98 1.30
CA ARG A 63 9.11 -7.61 2.61
C ARG A 63 8.48 -6.77 3.73
N PHE A 64 8.57 -5.45 3.64
CA PHE A 64 7.92 -4.53 4.56
C PHE A 64 6.40 -4.70 4.51
N VAL A 65 5.79 -4.66 3.32
CA VAL A 65 4.34 -4.84 3.13
C VAL A 65 3.86 -6.16 3.73
N ARG A 66 4.58 -7.27 3.48
CA ARG A 66 4.22 -8.60 4.01
C ARG A 66 4.17 -8.67 5.53
N ARG A 67 4.89 -7.80 6.24
CA ARG A 67 4.93 -7.75 7.70
C ARG A 67 4.02 -6.68 8.30
N TYR A 68 3.47 -5.79 7.46
CA TYR A 68 2.76 -4.60 7.91
C TYR A 68 1.51 -4.89 8.74
N GLY A 69 0.77 -5.96 8.43
CA GLY A 69 -0.44 -6.39 9.15
C GLY A 69 -0.20 -7.37 10.31
N ALA A 70 1.02 -7.85 10.53
CA ALA A 70 1.31 -8.89 11.52
C ALA A 70 1.28 -8.40 12.99
N GLY A 71 1.15 -7.10 13.22
CA GLY A 71 1.03 -6.50 14.56
C GLY A 71 -0.29 -5.76 14.80
N ALA A 72 -1.31 -6.00 13.98
CA ALA A 72 -2.62 -5.35 14.08
C ALA A 72 -3.75 -6.32 14.47
N ALA A 73 -3.41 -7.48 15.04
CA ALA A 73 -4.33 -8.46 15.61
C ALA A 73 -4.21 -8.44 17.14
#